data_AF-A0A0H3XJR0-F1
#
_entry.id   AF-A0A0H3XJR0-F1
#
_cell.length_a   1.000
_cell.length_b   1.000
_cell.length_c   1.000
_cell.angle_alpha   90.00
_cell.angle_beta   90.00
_cell.angle_gamma   90.00
#
_symmetry.space_group_name_H-M   'P 1'
#
loop_
_entity.id
_entity.type
_entity.pdbx_description
1 polymer ?
#
loop_
_entity_poly.entity_id
_entity_poly.type
_entity_poly.pdbx_seq_one_letter_code
_entity_poly.pdbx_strand_id
1 'polypeptide(L)'
;MMRDLNNSNKLQPIIKKTDKIKKQLLIYEAQITAHQNKLQDEKDFNKRLVIRNAIKSLKKNIRQLKAKTLSEAEILKTEYEFQQENVLNAQKNLEKVTKHYQKINAKWSQAETLVKDAKGYIKDYKQNYSEIKSKKKIIHQYKILCRKNEKLKLLINNLTAKETILTEKQAEVIFEQETFLTEHVNVIKNEYDELLNNPEVLNSEVSKELLVTKLQEIDKINNKKIVQYNTIIKKYQSQIEKITNRKVNLQLTLDHNLTIITTLESENTIVGQKLSQYAESKKVLLNNVKLKWEFKKTKVYYHKVEHQFQKANDKLEWLAQKINLLANVAGQNLESINSKESNFLRGFNRIERILLKDWFFIIITMMLSAGVVLSTYLFVQKGIGALNEIFVVAMLKNGLVTGDYTAAMGFAVGFLIARILEGPLVGILDVGGSILTGVGIGVPAVFLASNKLAFVMHNPFLALLLGAVIGMIIGVVIILIRILKPKEAKGLGTDIMIGAGNATGKFLGPLVIFSAATFNPLAGIGAGIGAGIFMWIKKPLVGGAILGAMILGMIPAFS
;
A
#
# COMPACT_ATOMS: atom_id res chain seq x y z
N MET A 1 11.25 -30.40 -23.56
CA MET A 1 11.80 -31.34 -24.56
C MET A 1 12.09 -30.66 -25.93
N MET A 2 12.44 -29.36 -25.97
CA MET A 2 12.79 -28.63 -27.21
C MET A 2 13.77 -27.48 -26.87
N ARG A 3 14.94 -27.78 -26.27
CA ARG A 3 15.99 -26.75 -26.01
C ARG A 3 17.44 -27.22 -26.20
N ASP A 4 17.69 -28.43 -26.70
CA ASP A 4 19.05 -28.91 -26.98
C ASP A 4 19.69 -28.24 -28.21
N LEU A 5 18.91 -27.53 -29.03
CA LEU A 5 19.37 -26.90 -30.27
C LEU A 5 20.09 -25.56 -30.09
N ASN A 6 19.99 -24.89 -28.93
CA ASN A 6 20.55 -23.54 -28.75
C ASN A 6 21.97 -23.51 -28.18
N ASN A 7 22.43 -24.61 -27.57
CA ASN A 7 23.79 -24.70 -27.02
C ASN A 7 24.84 -25.06 -28.08
N SER A 8 24.48 -25.80 -29.14
CA SER A 8 25.45 -26.22 -30.17
C SER A 8 26.09 -25.02 -30.89
N ASN A 9 25.28 -24.01 -31.27
CA ASN A 9 25.78 -22.81 -31.96
C ASN A 9 26.71 -21.95 -31.11
N LYS A 10 26.54 -21.95 -29.78
CA LYS A 10 27.42 -21.19 -28.86
C LYS A 10 28.74 -21.90 -28.57
N LEU A 11 28.79 -23.23 -28.72
CA LEU A 11 30.00 -24.05 -28.49
C LEU A 11 30.88 -24.17 -29.74
N GLN A 12 30.31 -24.08 -30.94
CA GLN A 12 31.03 -24.11 -32.22
C GLN A 12 32.32 -23.25 -32.27
N PRO A 13 32.32 -21.97 -31.89
CA PRO A 13 33.54 -21.16 -31.92
C PRO A 13 34.61 -21.64 -30.92
N ILE A 14 34.19 -22.21 -29.79
CA ILE A 14 35.08 -22.74 -28.76
C ILE A 14 35.71 -24.04 -29.26
N ILE A 15 34.92 -24.94 -29.83
CA ILE A 15 35.38 -26.20 -30.42
C ILE A 15 36.43 -25.91 -31.51
N LYS A 16 36.14 -24.98 -32.43
CA LYS A 16 37.09 -24.55 -33.46
C LYS A 16 38.39 -23.97 -32.86
N LYS A 17 38.30 -23.18 -31.79
CA LYS A 17 39.48 -22.64 -31.09
C LYS A 17 40.29 -23.76 -30.43
N THR A 18 39.64 -24.70 -29.74
CA THR A 18 40.32 -25.84 -29.11
C THR A 18 40.96 -26.77 -30.13
N ASP A 19 40.32 -27.00 -31.29
CA ASP A 19 40.87 -27.82 -32.37
C ASP A 19 42.09 -27.17 -33.01
N LYS A 20 42.08 -25.83 -33.18
CA LYS A 20 43.25 -25.08 -33.64
C LYS A 20 44.44 -25.24 -32.69
N ILE A 21 44.19 -25.16 -31.39
CA ILE A 21 45.22 -25.33 -30.35
C ILE A 21 45.75 -26.76 -30.34
N LYS A 22 44.87 -27.78 -30.42
CA LYS A 22 45.26 -29.19 -30.53
C LYS A 22 46.14 -29.45 -31.75
N LYS A 23 45.73 -28.96 -32.93
CA LYS A 23 46.53 -29.05 -34.17
C LYS A 23 47.91 -28.40 -34.00
N GLN A 24 47.98 -27.24 -33.37
CA GLN A 24 49.23 -26.54 -33.13
C GLN A 24 50.17 -27.31 -32.17
N LEU A 25 49.62 -27.93 -31.12
CA LEU A 25 50.38 -28.81 -30.22
C LEU A 25 50.95 -30.02 -30.96
N LEU A 26 50.13 -30.70 -31.78
CA LEU A 26 50.56 -31.85 -32.58
C LEU A 26 51.69 -31.48 -33.56
N ILE A 27 51.62 -30.30 -34.19
CA ILE A 27 52.69 -29.80 -35.08
C ILE A 27 53.99 -29.62 -34.29
N TYR A 28 53.95 -29.00 -33.10
CA TYR A 28 55.14 -28.81 -32.28
C TYR A 28 55.71 -30.13 -31.77
N GLU A 29 54.86 -31.09 -31.40
CA GLU A 29 55.29 -32.43 -30.99
C GLU A 29 55.96 -33.18 -32.14
N ALA A 30 55.37 -33.18 -33.34
CA ALA A 30 55.96 -33.78 -34.54
C ALA A 30 57.31 -33.13 -34.93
N GLN A 31 57.43 -31.81 -34.82
CA GLN A 31 58.70 -31.09 -35.05
C GLN A 31 59.76 -31.48 -34.03
N ILE A 32 59.40 -31.65 -32.76
CA ILE A 32 60.32 -32.13 -31.72
C ILE A 32 60.81 -33.54 -32.06
N THR A 33 59.92 -34.46 -32.44
CA THR A 33 60.30 -35.83 -32.82
C THR A 33 61.24 -35.84 -34.04
N ALA A 34 60.93 -35.05 -35.07
CA ALA A 34 61.79 -34.93 -36.25
C ALA A 34 63.19 -34.37 -35.91
N HIS A 35 63.26 -33.36 -35.03
CA HIS A 35 64.54 -32.82 -34.55
C HIS A 35 65.29 -33.79 -33.63
N GLN A 36 64.59 -34.61 -32.85
CA GLN A 36 65.21 -35.65 -32.02
C GLN A 36 65.84 -36.76 -32.87
N ASN A 37 65.16 -37.20 -33.93
CA ASN A 37 65.71 -38.19 -34.86
C ASN A 37 66.96 -37.62 -35.57
N LYS A 38 66.90 -36.38 -36.08
CA LYS A 38 68.06 -35.70 -36.67
C LYS A 38 69.23 -35.54 -35.69
N LEU A 39 68.95 -35.35 -34.39
CA LEU A 39 69.98 -35.24 -33.36
C LEU A 39 70.72 -36.57 -33.14
N GLN A 40 70.06 -37.72 -33.33
CA GLN A 40 70.67 -39.03 -33.21
C GLN A 40 71.64 -39.31 -34.36
N ASP A 41 71.30 -38.88 -35.58
CA ASP A 41 72.09 -39.14 -36.79
C ASP A 41 73.27 -38.16 -37.00
N GLU A 42 73.15 -36.92 -36.50
CA GLU A 42 74.15 -35.86 -36.74
C GLU A 42 75.43 -36.09 -35.91
N LYS A 43 76.62 -36.01 -36.53
CA LYS A 43 77.92 -36.19 -35.83
C LYS A 43 78.61 -34.85 -35.49
N ASP A 44 78.27 -33.77 -36.19
CA ASP A 44 78.84 -32.44 -35.97
C ASP A 44 78.32 -31.78 -34.68
N PHE A 45 79.24 -31.39 -33.81
CA PHE A 45 78.95 -30.78 -32.51
C PHE A 45 78.18 -29.46 -32.64
N ASN A 46 78.56 -28.60 -33.61
CA ASN A 46 77.94 -27.29 -33.78
C ASN A 46 76.49 -27.43 -34.26
N LYS A 47 76.23 -28.35 -35.19
CA LYS A 47 74.88 -28.67 -35.66
C LYS A 47 74.01 -29.30 -34.56
N ARG A 48 74.57 -30.19 -33.74
CA ARG A 48 73.89 -30.74 -32.55
C ARG A 48 73.44 -29.64 -31.58
N LEU A 49 74.28 -28.63 -31.35
CA LEU A 49 73.95 -27.52 -30.45
C LEU A 49 72.75 -26.70 -30.98
N VAL A 50 72.74 -26.40 -32.28
CA VAL A 50 71.62 -25.70 -32.96
C VAL A 50 70.31 -26.51 -32.84
N ILE A 51 70.35 -27.82 -33.09
CA ILE A 51 69.18 -28.69 -32.98
C ILE A 51 68.65 -28.76 -31.54
N ARG A 52 69.55 -28.84 -30.53
CA ARG A 52 69.14 -28.80 -29.11
C ARG A 52 68.47 -27.48 -28.73
N ASN A 53 69.00 -26.36 -29.21
CA ASN A 53 68.40 -25.04 -28.98
C ASN A 53 67.02 -24.91 -29.64
N ALA A 54 66.85 -25.45 -30.85
CA ALA A 54 65.55 -25.52 -31.52
C ALA A 54 64.52 -26.36 -30.73
N ILE A 55 64.90 -27.55 -30.26
CA ILE A 55 64.05 -28.39 -29.39
C ILE A 55 63.69 -27.66 -28.10
N LYS A 56 64.65 -26.96 -27.46
CA LYS A 56 64.41 -26.18 -26.23
C LYS A 56 63.41 -25.05 -26.48
N SER A 57 63.52 -24.36 -27.62
CA SER A 57 62.58 -23.32 -28.05
C SER A 57 61.17 -23.88 -28.27
N LEU A 58 61.03 -25.00 -29.00
CA LEU A 58 59.74 -25.65 -29.23
C LEU A 58 59.08 -26.13 -27.93
N LYS A 59 59.84 -26.74 -27.01
CA LYS A 59 59.34 -27.12 -25.68
C LYS A 59 58.89 -25.92 -24.87
N LYS A 60 59.58 -24.76 -24.98
CA LYS A 60 59.16 -23.50 -24.35
C LYS A 60 57.83 -23.01 -24.92
N ASN A 61 57.65 -23.07 -26.24
CA ASN A 61 56.40 -22.68 -26.91
C ASN A 61 55.23 -23.58 -26.49
N ILE A 62 55.41 -24.90 -26.42
CA ILE A 62 54.40 -25.83 -25.90
C ILE A 62 54.02 -25.48 -24.46
N ARG A 63 55.00 -25.22 -23.59
CA ARG A 63 54.74 -24.82 -22.19
C ARG A 63 53.97 -23.52 -22.09
N GLN A 64 54.33 -22.52 -22.90
CA GLN A 64 53.62 -21.23 -22.94
C GLN A 64 52.18 -21.39 -23.43
N LEU A 65 51.97 -22.20 -24.47
CA LEU A 65 50.63 -22.47 -25.01
C LEU A 65 49.74 -23.17 -23.97
N LYS A 66 50.27 -24.24 -23.33
CA LYS A 66 49.57 -24.97 -22.26
C LYS A 66 49.27 -24.08 -21.03
N ALA A 67 50.23 -23.25 -20.63
CA ALA A 67 50.04 -22.30 -19.52
C ALA A 67 48.96 -21.26 -19.84
N LYS A 68 48.93 -20.73 -21.07
CA LYS A 68 47.91 -19.78 -21.52
C LYS A 68 46.51 -20.41 -21.51
N THR A 69 46.38 -21.63 -22.02
CA THR A 69 45.09 -22.35 -21.99
C THR A 69 44.64 -22.68 -20.57
N LEU A 70 45.58 -23.03 -19.69
CA LEU A 70 45.29 -23.30 -18.28
C LEU A 70 44.82 -22.04 -17.56
N SER A 71 45.48 -20.90 -17.78
CA SER A 71 45.05 -19.62 -17.19
C SER A 71 43.65 -19.18 -17.66
N GLU A 72 43.30 -19.46 -18.92
CA GLU A 72 41.95 -19.18 -19.43
C GLU A 72 40.91 -20.09 -18.76
N ALA A 73 41.26 -21.36 -18.50
CA ALA A 73 40.39 -22.29 -17.78
C ALA A 73 40.22 -21.91 -16.30
N GLU A 74 41.28 -21.44 -15.62
CA GLU A 74 41.24 -20.96 -14.24
C GLU A 74 40.32 -19.74 -14.07
N ILE A 75 40.42 -18.75 -14.97
CA ILE A 75 39.53 -17.57 -14.96
C ILE A 75 38.07 -17.99 -15.13
N LEU A 76 37.81 -18.93 -16.03
CA LEU A 76 36.45 -19.46 -16.25
C LEU A 76 35.95 -20.27 -15.06
N LYS A 77 36.83 -20.96 -14.32
CA LYS A 77 36.49 -21.68 -13.09
C LYS A 77 36.02 -20.72 -11.99
N THR A 78 36.68 -19.58 -11.81
CA THR A 78 36.21 -18.55 -10.87
C THR A 78 34.84 -17.99 -11.26
N GLU A 79 34.60 -17.72 -12.56
CA GLU A 79 33.28 -17.29 -13.04
C GLU A 79 32.24 -18.40 -12.84
N TYR A 80 32.61 -19.67 -13.01
CA TYR A 80 31.73 -20.82 -12.77
C TYR A 80 31.32 -20.91 -11.29
N GLU A 81 32.26 -20.81 -10.35
CA GLU A 81 31.99 -20.79 -8.91
C GLU A 81 31.03 -19.65 -8.53
N PHE A 82 31.26 -18.45 -9.07
CA PHE A 82 30.35 -17.31 -8.88
C PHE A 82 28.95 -17.57 -9.45
N GLN A 83 28.87 -18.19 -10.64
CA GLN A 83 27.58 -18.56 -11.23
C GLN A 83 26.87 -19.68 -10.43
N GLN A 84 27.59 -20.60 -9.80
CA GLN A 84 26.97 -21.61 -8.93
C GLN A 84 26.24 -20.96 -7.75
N GLU A 85 26.86 -19.98 -7.11
CA GLU A 85 26.23 -19.23 -6.02
C GLU A 85 24.99 -18.47 -6.50
N ASN A 86 25.06 -17.85 -7.69
CA ASN A 86 23.92 -17.18 -8.29
C ASN A 86 22.76 -18.13 -8.61
N VAL A 87 23.04 -19.34 -9.12
CA VAL A 87 22.03 -20.37 -9.38
C VAL A 87 21.40 -20.84 -8.07
N LEU A 88 22.20 -21.06 -7.02
CA LEU A 88 21.69 -21.45 -5.69
C LEU A 88 20.75 -20.37 -5.10
N ASN A 89 21.13 -19.09 -5.23
CA ASN A 89 20.30 -17.99 -4.78
C ASN A 89 19.02 -17.85 -5.61
N ALA A 90 19.11 -18.05 -6.94
CA ALA A 90 17.95 -18.08 -7.82
C ALA A 90 17.00 -19.25 -7.51
N GLN A 91 17.53 -20.43 -7.17
CA GLN A 91 16.76 -21.60 -6.76
C GLN A 91 15.98 -21.33 -5.46
N LYS A 92 16.64 -20.77 -4.43
CA LYS A 92 15.99 -20.37 -3.18
C LYS A 92 14.87 -19.36 -3.42
N ASN A 93 15.07 -18.44 -4.35
CA ASN A 93 14.03 -17.47 -4.73
C ASN A 93 12.87 -18.16 -5.46
N LEU A 94 13.16 -19.04 -6.43
CA LEU A 94 12.16 -19.81 -7.17
C LEU A 94 11.29 -20.66 -6.24
N GLU A 95 11.88 -21.36 -5.26
CA GLU A 95 11.13 -22.12 -4.26
C GLU A 95 10.17 -21.26 -3.45
N LYS A 96 10.63 -20.10 -2.96
CA LYS A 96 9.77 -19.15 -2.22
C LYS A 96 8.59 -18.68 -3.07
N VAL A 97 8.85 -18.31 -4.32
CA VAL A 97 7.81 -17.84 -5.25
C VAL A 97 6.86 -18.97 -5.64
N THR A 98 7.37 -20.21 -5.78
CA THR A 98 6.57 -21.41 -6.09
C THR A 98 5.58 -21.72 -4.96
N LYS A 99 6.05 -21.72 -3.70
CA LYS A 99 5.18 -21.90 -2.52
C LYS A 99 4.09 -20.82 -2.45
N HIS A 100 4.44 -19.57 -2.74
CA HIS A 100 3.47 -18.47 -2.76
C HIS A 100 2.44 -18.63 -3.90
N TYR A 101 2.89 -18.99 -5.10
CA TYR A 101 2.03 -19.25 -6.26
C TYR A 101 1.05 -20.41 -6.00
N GLN A 102 1.52 -21.53 -5.45
CA GLN A 102 0.68 -22.68 -5.10
C GLN A 102 -0.43 -22.30 -4.11
N LYS A 103 -0.11 -21.51 -3.09
CA LYS A 103 -1.09 -21.03 -2.10
C LYS A 103 -2.18 -20.16 -2.75
N ILE A 104 -1.81 -19.27 -3.66
CA ILE A 104 -2.77 -18.41 -4.37
C ILE A 104 -3.59 -19.22 -5.38
N ASN A 105 -2.97 -20.17 -6.08
CA ASN A 105 -3.65 -21.05 -7.03
C ASN A 105 -4.71 -21.94 -6.35
N ALA A 106 -4.40 -22.49 -5.16
CA ALA A 106 -5.36 -23.26 -4.37
C ALA A 106 -6.57 -22.40 -3.95
N LYS A 107 -6.33 -21.18 -3.47
CA LYS A 107 -7.40 -20.21 -3.16
C LYS A 107 -8.24 -19.87 -4.38
N TRP A 108 -7.59 -19.67 -5.54
CA TRP A 108 -8.27 -19.37 -6.79
C TRP A 108 -9.19 -20.52 -7.23
N SER A 109 -8.71 -21.76 -7.20
CA SER A 109 -9.50 -22.94 -7.55
C SER A 109 -10.73 -23.12 -6.64
N GLN A 110 -10.59 -22.84 -5.34
CA GLN A 110 -11.72 -22.85 -4.40
C GLN A 110 -12.71 -21.70 -4.66
N ALA A 111 -12.22 -20.53 -5.07
CA ALA A 111 -13.10 -19.40 -5.38
C ALA A 111 -13.86 -19.61 -6.69
N GLU A 112 -13.30 -20.29 -7.68
CA GLU A 112 -13.97 -20.58 -8.95
C GLU A 112 -15.21 -21.45 -8.79
N THR A 113 -15.18 -22.44 -7.88
CA THR A 113 -16.35 -23.28 -7.58
C THR A 113 -17.45 -22.44 -6.94
N LEU A 114 -17.13 -21.66 -5.90
CA LEU A 114 -18.07 -20.76 -5.21
C LEU A 114 -18.69 -19.71 -6.15
N VAL A 115 -17.93 -19.25 -7.14
CA VAL A 115 -18.41 -18.27 -8.13
C VAL A 115 -19.41 -18.89 -9.10
N LYS A 116 -19.24 -20.17 -9.45
CA LYS A 116 -20.20 -20.88 -10.29
C LYS A 116 -21.57 -20.95 -9.59
N ASP A 117 -21.57 -21.27 -8.31
CA ASP A 117 -22.78 -21.34 -7.49
C ASP A 117 -23.40 -19.95 -7.31
N ALA A 118 -22.60 -18.93 -6.94
CA ALA A 118 -23.06 -17.56 -6.78
C ALA A 118 -23.67 -16.96 -8.07
N LYS A 119 -23.12 -17.31 -9.25
CA LYS A 119 -23.70 -16.91 -10.55
C LYS A 119 -25.06 -17.57 -10.79
N GLY A 120 -25.22 -18.83 -10.39
CA GLY A 120 -26.50 -19.54 -10.42
C GLY A 120 -27.56 -18.80 -9.61
N TYR A 121 -27.25 -18.49 -8.34
CA TYR A 121 -28.16 -17.75 -7.45
C TYR A 121 -28.51 -16.35 -7.95
N ILE A 122 -27.55 -15.62 -8.50
CA ILE A 122 -27.81 -14.27 -9.04
C ILE A 122 -28.69 -14.33 -10.29
N LYS A 123 -28.54 -15.37 -11.13
CA LYS A 123 -29.37 -15.57 -12.31
C LYS A 123 -30.82 -15.88 -11.89
N ASP A 124 -31.00 -16.78 -10.93
CA ASP A 124 -32.31 -17.09 -10.35
C ASP A 124 -32.97 -15.85 -9.72
N TYR A 125 -32.23 -15.10 -8.91
CA TYR A 125 -32.71 -13.84 -8.32
C TYR A 125 -33.15 -12.81 -9.37
N LYS A 126 -32.41 -12.70 -10.50
CA LYS A 126 -32.77 -11.79 -11.59
C LYS A 126 -34.05 -12.22 -12.31
N GLN A 127 -34.25 -13.52 -12.52
CA GLN A 127 -35.47 -14.05 -13.12
C GLN A 127 -36.69 -13.78 -12.22
N ASN A 128 -36.51 -13.89 -10.91
CA ASN A 128 -37.57 -13.69 -9.92
C ASN A 128 -37.64 -12.24 -9.36
N TYR A 129 -36.93 -11.29 -9.98
CA TYR A 129 -36.78 -9.94 -9.41
C TYR A 129 -38.09 -9.16 -9.36
N SER A 130 -38.97 -9.31 -10.35
CA SER A 130 -40.29 -8.67 -10.39
C SER A 130 -41.17 -9.15 -9.23
N GLU A 131 -41.12 -10.43 -8.91
CA GLU A 131 -41.84 -11.05 -7.79
C GLU A 131 -41.29 -10.60 -6.42
N ILE A 132 -39.97 -10.47 -6.30
CA ILE A 132 -39.34 -9.97 -5.07
C ILE A 132 -39.63 -8.48 -4.87
N LYS A 133 -39.70 -7.70 -5.96
CA LYS A 133 -40.03 -6.27 -5.93
C LYS A 133 -41.47 -6.02 -5.49
N SER A 134 -42.44 -6.83 -5.95
CA SER A 134 -43.82 -6.74 -5.49
C SER A 134 -43.95 -7.10 -4.00
N LYS A 135 -43.21 -8.12 -3.55
CA LYS A 135 -43.14 -8.53 -2.13
C LYS A 135 -42.48 -7.49 -1.20
N LYS A 136 -41.66 -6.58 -1.72
CA LYS A 136 -41.10 -5.46 -0.93
C LYS A 136 -42.19 -4.48 -0.42
N LYS A 137 -43.27 -4.33 -1.19
CA LYS A 137 -44.46 -3.56 -0.80
C LYS A 137 -45.20 -4.23 0.35
N ILE A 138 -45.21 -5.57 0.37
CA ILE A 138 -45.80 -6.39 1.43
C ILE A 138 -45.03 -6.20 2.75
N ILE A 139 -43.70 -6.16 2.73
CA ILE A 139 -42.87 -5.86 3.92
C ILE A 139 -43.19 -4.48 4.51
N HIS A 140 -43.45 -3.49 3.65
CA HIS A 140 -43.86 -2.17 4.09
C HIS A 140 -45.26 -2.17 4.73
N GLN A 141 -46.21 -2.88 4.13
CA GLN A 141 -47.55 -3.07 4.68
C GLN A 141 -47.53 -3.79 6.04
N TYR A 142 -46.71 -4.84 6.18
CA TYR A 142 -46.47 -5.52 7.45
C TYR A 142 -46.01 -4.56 8.55
N LYS A 143 -45.00 -3.72 8.28
CA LYS A 143 -44.52 -2.72 9.25
C LYS A 143 -45.59 -1.71 9.67
N ILE A 144 -46.45 -1.31 8.73
CA ILE A 144 -47.57 -0.40 9.02
C ILE A 144 -48.60 -1.08 9.92
N LEU A 145 -48.94 -2.35 9.63
CA LEU A 145 -49.91 -3.13 10.40
C LEU A 145 -49.44 -3.39 11.83
N CYS A 146 -48.16 -3.74 12.04
CA CYS A 146 -47.62 -3.93 13.40
C CYS A 146 -47.75 -2.65 14.24
N ARG A 147 -47.41 -1.49 13.67
CA ARG A 147 -47.58 -0.18 14.36
C ARG A 147 -49.03 0.15 14.67
N LYS A 148 -49.97 -0.19 13.78
CA LYS A 148 -51.41 -0.02 14.03
C LYS A 148 -51.89 -0.92 15.16
N ASN A 149 -51.42 -2.16 15.23
CA ASN A 149 -51.77 -3.11 16.28
C ASN A 149 -51.24 -2.70 17.66
N GLU A 150 -50.03 -2.15 17.76
CA GLU A 150 -49.54 -1.59 19.03
C GLU A 150 -50.43 -0.47 19.55
N LYS A 151 -50.87 0.45 18.67
CA LYS A 151 -51.80 1.52 19.03
C LYS A 151 -53.17 0.98 19.46
N LEU A 152 -53.68 -0.05 18.80
CA LEU A 152 -54.93 -0.72 19.17
C LEU A 152 -54.84 -1.36 20.55
N LYS A 153 -53.75 -2.07 20.86
CA LYS A 153 -53.51 -2.65 22.19
C LYS A 153 -53.50 -1.59 23.29
N LEU A 154 -52.79 -0.48 23.08
CA LEU A 154 -52.79 0.64 24.02
C LEU A 154 -54.20 1.22 24.24
N LEU A 155 -54.99 1.36 23.17
CA LEU A 155 -56.35 1.86 23.25
C LEU A 155 -57.28 0.91 24.03
N ILE A 156 -57.17 -0.40 23.80
CA ILE A 156 -57.92 -1.43 24.52
C ILE A 156 -57.55 -1.43 26.01
N ASN A 157 -56.26 -1.30 26.35
CA ASN A 157 -55.81 -1.21 27.74
C ASN A 157 -56.37 0.03 28.44
N ASN A 158 -56.36 1.19 27.77
CA ASN A 158 -56.92 2.43 28.31
C ASN A 158 -58.44 2.34 28.52
N LEU A 159 -59.16 1.70 27.59
CA LEU A 159 -60.60 1.46 27.74
C LEU A 159 -60.89 0.48 28.88
N THR A 160 -60.07 -0.55 29.06
CA THR A 160 -60.19 -1.51 30.16
C THR A 160 -59.98 -0.82 31.50
N ALA A 161 -58.95 0.02 31.63
CA ALA A 161 -58.74 0.80 32.85
C ALA A 161 -59.93 1.74 33.15
N LYS A 162 -60.50 2.36 32.11
CA LYS A 162 -61.68 3.23 32.26
C LYS A 162 -62.93 2.45 32.66
N GLU A 163 -63.12 1.26 32.10
CA GLU A 163 -64.19 0.32 32.47
C GLU A 163 -64.08 -0.04 33.96
N THR A 164 -62.90 -0.44 34.44
CA THR A 164 -62.62 -0.75 35.85
C THR A 164 -62.99 0.42 36.78
N ILE A 165 -62.51 1.63 36.48
CA ILE A 165 -62.81 2.82 37.29
C ILE A 165 -64.32 3.12 37.35
N LEU A 166 -65.05 2.92 36.26
CA LEU A 166 -66.49 3.16 36.24
C LEU A 166 -67.27 2.10 37.01
N THR A 167 -66.82 0.84 36.95
CA THR A 167 -67.40 -0.26 37.72
C THR A 167 -67.17 -0.05 39.22
N GLU A 168 -65.98 0.37 39.63
CA GLU A 168 -65.66 0.73 41.02
C GLU A 168 -66.56 1.87 41.52
N LYS A 169 -66.68 2.96 40.75
CA LYS A 169 -67.58 4.08 41.09
C LYS A 169 -69.04 3.67 41.16
N GLN A 170 -69.48 2.76 40.29
CA GLN A 170 -70.83 2.24 40.35
C GLN A 170 -71.04 1.41 41.63
N ALA A 171 -70.06 0.60 42.03
CA ALA A 171 -70.10 -0.18 43.26
C ALA A 171 -70.09 0.71 44.51
N GLU A 172 -69.30 1.78 44.53
CA GLU A 172 -69.31 2.81 45.59
C GLU A 172 -70.71 3.42 45.75
N VAL A 173 -71.35 3.81 44.65
CA VAL A 173 -72.71 4.39 44.69
C VAL A 173 -73.76 3.38 45.16
N ILE A 174 -73.63 2.10 44.78
CA ILE A 174 -74.51 1.03 45.27
C ILE A 174 -74.30 0.84 46.78
N PHE A 175 -73.06 0.82 47.24
CA PHE A 175 -72.73 0.69 48.66
C PHE A 175 -73.22 1.88 49.49
N GLU A 176 -73.06 3.12 48.99
CA GLU A 176 -73.64 4.32 49.60
C GLU A 176 -75.17 4.24 49.68
N GLN A 177 -75.82 3.72 48.64
CA GLN A 177 -77.26 3.49 48.63
C GLN A 177 -77.67 2.46 49.69
N GLU A 178 -76.97 1.32 49.78
CA GLU A 178 -77.23 0.27 50.77
C GLU A 178 -76.98 0.74 52.21
N THR A 179 -75.91 1.50 52.44
CA THR A 179 -75.56 2.07 53.75
C THR A 179 -76.61 3.11 54.16
N PHE A 180 -76.99 3.99 53.24
CA PHE A 180 -78.05 4.98 53.47
C PHE A 180 -79.39 4.32 53.83
N LEU A 181 -79.75 3.24 53.12
CA LEU A 181 -80.95 2.46 53.43
C LEU A 181 -80.82 1.81 54.81
N THR A 182 -79.67 1.21 55.12
CA THR A 182 -79.44 0.51 56.39
C THR A 182 -79.46 1.47 57.58
N GLU A 183 -78.80 2.62 57.49
CA GLU A 183 -78.73 3.59 58.59
C GLU A 183 -80.06 4.30 58.81
N HIS A 184 -80.72 4.81 57.76
CA HIS A 184 -81.92 5.61 57.96
C HIS A 184 -83.19 4.78 58.04
N VAL A 185 -83.34 3.74 57.20
CA VAL A 185 -84.57 2.93 57.24
C VAL A 185 -84.59 2.04 58.47
N ASN A 186 -83.46 1.44 58.88
CA ASN A 186 -83.48 0.59 60.08
C ASN A 186 -83.57 1.40 61.37
N VAL A 187 -82.96 2.59 61.47
CA VAL A 187 -83.13 3.45 62.65
C VAL A 187 -84.60 3.86 62.79
N ILE A 188 -85.22 4.34 61.71
CA ILE A 188 -86.63 4.74 61.78
C ILE A 188 -87.55 3.53 62.00
N LYS A 189 -87.22 2.36 61.45
CA LYS A 189 -87.96 1.12 61.71
C LYS A 189 -87.84 0.65 63.16
N ASN A 190 -86.65 0.76 63.76
CA ASN A 190 -86.45 0.44 65.17
C ASN A 190 -87.20 1.43 66.07
N GLU A 191 -87.17 2.74 65.77
CA GLU A 191 -87.98 3.75 66.47
C GLU A 191 -89.49 3.47 66.32
N TYR A 192 -89.91 3.02 65.15
CA TYR A 192 -91.30 2.61 64.88
C TYR A 192 -91.69 1.37 65.69
N ASP A 193 -90.83 0.34 65.72
CA ASP A 193 -91.04 -0.90 66.47
C ASP A 193 -91.02 -0.64 67.99
N GLU A 194 -90.19 0.28 68.50
CA GLU A 194 -90.21 0.74 69.89
C GLU A 194 -91.52 1.46 70.25
N LEU A 195 -92.02 2.33 69.37
CA LEU A 195 -93.31 3.01 69.54
C LEU A 195 -94.49 2.03 69.50
N LEU A 196 -94.39 0.96 68.70
CA LEU A 196 -95.44 -0.07 68.58
C LEU A 196 -95.51 -0.97 69.82
N ASN A 197 -94.38 -1.21 70.49
CA ASN A 197 -94.27 -2.10 71.64
C ASN A 197 -94.59 -1.43 72.99
N ASN A 198 -94.91 -0.13 73.01
CA ASN A 198 -95.23 0.61 74.23
C ASN A 198 -96.76 0.83 74.39
N PRO A 199 -97.47 0.04 75.22
CA PRO A 199 -98.94 0.00 75.25
C PRO A 199 -99.62 1.28 75.79
N GLU A 200 -98.92 2.15 76.51
CA GLU A 200 -99.47 3.44 76.96
C GLU A 200 -99.57 4.47 75.82
N VAL A 201 -98.71 4.36 74.79
CA VAL A 201 -98.62 5.32 73.68
C VAL A 201 -99.71 5.07 72.63
N LEU A 202 -100.17 3.83 72.44
CA LEU A 202 -101.13 3.47 71.39
C LEU A 202 -102.56 4.03 71.58
N ASN A 203 -102.93 4.43 72.80
CA ASN A 203 -104.28 4.88 73.13
C ASN A 203 -104.50 6.41 72.99
N SER A 204 -103.46 7.18 72.65
CA SER A 204 -103.56 8.63 72.43
C SER A 204 -103.70 8.95 70.92
N GLU A 205 -104.65 9.81 70.56
CA GLU A 205 -104.85 10.31 69.18
C GLU A 205 -103.58 10.98 68.62
N VAL A 206 -102.84 11.68 69.49
CA VAL A 206 -101.58 12.37 69.18
C VAL A 206 -100.48 11.40 68.73
N SER A 207 -100.45 10.19 69.29
CA SER A 207 -99.44 9.18 68.95
C SER A 207 -99.65 8.58 67.55
N LYS A 208 -100.91 8.45 67.11
CA LYS A 208 -101.25 7.92 65.79
C LYS A 208 -100.87 8.90 64.68
N GLU A 209 -101.07 10.19 64.89
CA GLU A 209 -100.69 11.24 63.95
C GLU A 209 -99.16 11.34 63.80
N LEU A 210 -98.42 11.17 64.91
CA LEU A 210 -96.95 11.11 64.90
C LEU A 210 -96.42 9.91 64.10
N LEU A 211 -97.04 8.72 64.24
CA LEU A 211 -96.69 7.51 63.48
C LEU A 211 -96.94 7.68 61.98
N VAL A 212 -98.06 8.28 61.58
CA VAL A 212 -98.37 8.58 60.17
C VAL A 212 -97.37 9.58 59.60
N THR A 213 -97.00 10.60 60.37
CA THR A 213 -96.01 11.61 59.95
C THR A 213 -94.63 10.98 59.74
N LYS A 214 -94.16 10.14 60.67
CA LYS A 214 -92.89 9.42 60.53
C LYS A 214 -92.88 8.47 59.33
N LEU A 215 -93.98 7.74 59.07
CA LEU A 215 -94.12 6.89 57.89
C LEU A 215 -94.08 7.70 56.57
N GLN A 216 -94.75 8.85 56.53
CA GLN A 216 -94.71 9.74 55.36
C GLN A 216 -93.31 10.35 55.14
N GLU A 217 -92.57 10.63 56.20
CA GLU A 217 -91.17 11.06 56.11
C GLU A 217 -90.27 9.95 55.55
N ILE A 218 -90.47 8.70 55.99
CA ILE A 218 -89.78 7.52 55.41
C ILE A 218 -90.04 7.46 53.91
N ASP A 219 -91.30 7.48 53.48
CA ASP A 219 -91.65 7.36 52.05
C ASP A 219 -91.09 8.51 51.21
N LYS A 220 -91.08 9.73 51.74
CA LYS A 220 -90.57 10.91 51.03
C LYS A 220 -89.04 10.88 50.90
N ILE A 221 -88.34 10.48 51.97
CA ILE A 221 -86.88 10.35 51.98
C ILE A 221 -86.43 9.19 51.09
N ASN A 222 -87.12 8.04 51.19
CA ASN A 222 -86.83 6.87 50.35
C ASN A 222 -87.00 7.22 48.88
N ASN A 223 -88.15 7.77 48.49
CA ASN A 223 -88.44 8.00 47.08
C ASN A 223 -87.48 8.99 46.42
N LYS A 224 -87.09 10.07 47.11
CA LYS A 224 -86.22 11.09 46.48
C LYS A 224 -84.77 10.61 46.34
N LYS A 225 -84.17 10.04 47.38
CA LYS A 225 -82.76 9.62 47.34
C LYS A 225 -82.56 8.33 46.55
N ILE A 226 -83.48 7.34 46.64
CA ILE A 226 -83.41 6.12 45.83
C ILE A 226 -83.50 6.46 44.33
N VAL A 227 -84.39 7.38 43.94
CA VAL A 227 -84.50 7.79 42.53
C VAL A 227 -83.22 8.46 42.04
N GLN A 228 -82.57 9.28 42.88
CA GLN A 228 -81.27 9.88 42.56
C GLN A 228 -80.18 8.81 42.38
N TYR A 229 -80.03 7.88 43.31
CA TYR A 229 -79.04 6.79 43.20
C TYR A 229 -79.29 5.90 41.98
N ASN A 230 -80.54 5.50 41.73
CA ASN A 230 -80.91 4.71 40.55
C ASN A 230 -80.61 5.44 39.24
N THR A 231 -80.77 6.76 39.19
CA THR A 231 -80.43 7.57 38.01
C THR A 231 -78.91 7.58 37.76
N ILE A 232 -78.12 7.69 38.84
CA ILE A 232 -76.66 7.66 38.77
C ILE A 232 -76.16 6.26 38.36
N ILE A 233 -76.72 5.20 38.93
CA ILE A 233 -76.39 3.81 38.58
C ILE A 233 -76.70 3.54 37.10
N LYS A 234 -77.89 3.92 36.60
CA LYS A 234 -78.24 3.78 35.17
C LYS A 234 -77.28 4.55 34.26
N LYS A 235 -76.82 5.74 34.68
CA LYS A 235 -75.83 6.52 33.93
C LYS A 235 -74.49 5.80 33.86
N TYR A 236 -74.02 5.20 34.95
CA TYR A 236 -72.78 4.40 34.95
C TYR A 236 -72.92 3.13 34.11
N GLN A 237 -74.03 2.38 34.25
CA GLN A 237 -74.31 1.20 33.43
C GLN A 237 -74.26 1.52 31.92
N SER A 238 -74.92 2.60 31.48
CA SER A 238 -74.90 3.00 30.06
C SER A 238 -73.49 3.39 29.57
N GLN A 239 -72.66 3.98 30.43
CA GLN A 239 -71.27 4.31 30.08
C GLN A 239 -70.38 3.07 29.99
N ILE A 240 -70.54 2.13 30.91
CA ILE A 240 -69.84 0.83 30.91
C ILE A 240 -70.19 0.08 29.63
N GLU A 241 -71.48 -0.08 29.31
CA GLU A 241 -71.93 -0.78 28.10
C GLU A 241 -71.34 -0.19 26.81
N LYS A 242 -71.30 1.15 26.67
CA LYS A 242 -70.67 1.83 25.54
C LYS A 242 -69.17 1.54 25.44
N ILE A 243 -68.47 1.47 26.58
CA ILE A 243 -67.03 1.16 26.63
C ILE A 243 -66.79 -0.31 26.29
N THR A 244 -67.58 -1.23 26.86
CA THR A 244 -67.49 -2.67 26.60
C THR A 244 -67.73 -2.97 25.11
N ASN A 245 -68.79 -2.39 24.50
CA ASN A 245 -69.07 -2.55 23.07
C ASN A 245 -67.93 -2.01 22.18
N ARG A 246 -67.35 -0.86 22.55
CA ARG A 246 -66.20 -0.29 21.84
C ARG A 246 -64.96 -1.17 21.97
N LYS A 247 -64.70 -1.74 23.14
CA LYS A 247 -63.59 -2.66 23.41
C LYS A 247 -63.71 -3.94 22.58
N VAL A 248 -64.89 -4.56 22.53
CA VAL A 248 -65.16 -5.76 21.72
C VAL A 248 -64.88 -5.51 20.23
N ASN A 249 -65.36 -4.40 19.67
CA ASN A 249 -65.09 -4.06 18.26
C ASN A 249 -63.59 -3.84 17.97
N LEU A 250 -62.87 -3.21 18.90
CA LEU A 250 -61.42 -3.02 18.79
C LEU A 250 -60.66 -4.34 18.91
N GLN A 251 -61.11 -5.25 19.76
CA GLN A 251 -60.53 -6.58 19.92
C GLN A 251 -60.69 -7.41 18.64
N LEU A 252 -61.89 -7.42 18.04
CA LEU A 252 -62.13 -8.09 16.75
C LEU A 252 -61.21 -7.54 15.64
N THR A 253 -60.99 -6.23 15.62
CA THR A 253 -60.07 -5.58 14.67
C THR A 253 -58.61 -6.01 14.92
N LEU A 254 -58.21 -6.11 16.19
CA LEU A 254 -56.87 -6.56 16.59
C LEU A 254 -56.63 -8.01 16.17
N ASP A 255 -57.58 -8.90 16.41
CA ASP A 255 -57.49 -10.32 16.10
C ASP A 255 -57.42 -10.54 14.59
N HIS A 256 -58.24 -9.83 13.81
CA HIS A 256 -58.18 -9.86 12.35
C HIS A 256 -56.79 -9.42 11.82
N ASN A 257 -56.24 -8.32 12.37
CA ASN A 257 -54.92 -7.85 11.97
C ASN A 257 -53.80 -8.83 12.37
N LEU A 258 -53.92 -9.54 13.50
CA LEU A 258 -52.95 -10.53 13.93
C LEU A 258 -52.88 -11.72 12.95
N THR A 259 -54.02 -12.18 12.45
CA THR A 259 -54.08 -13.24 11.41
C THR A 259 -53.42 -12.80 10.10
N ILE A 260 -53.57 -11.53 9.72
CA ILE A 260 -52.88 -10.97 8.55
C ILE A 260 -51.36 -10.93 8.80
N ILE A 261 -50.93 -10.48 9.99
CA ILE A 261 -49.52 -10.38 10.38
C ILE A 261 -48.82 -11.74 10.32
N THR A 262 -49.43 -12.80 10.86
CA THR A 262 -48.83 -14.15 10.85
C THR A 262 -48.66 -14.70 9.43
N THR A 263 -49.63 -14.44 8.56
CA THR A 263 -49.55 -14.80 7.13
C THR A 263 -48.38 -14.05 6.47
N LEU A 264 -48.24 -12.75 6.73
CA LEU A 264 -47.18 -11.89 6.18
C LEU A 264 -45.78 -12.23 6.73
N GLU A 265 -45.66 -12.73 7.96
CA GLU A 265 -44.38 -13.15 8.55
C GLU A 265 -43.77 -14.35 7.83
N SER A 266 -44.60 -15.34 7.50
CA SER A 266 -44.15 -16.53 6.78
C SER A 266 -43.54 -16.16 5.41
N GLU A 267 -44.16 -15.23 4.69
CA GLU A 267 -43.68 -14.73 3.40
C GLU A 267 -42.42 -13.85 3.52
N ASN A 268 -42.34 -13.00 4.55
CA ASN A 268 -41.21 -12.10 4.78
C ASN A 268 -39.91 -12.88 5.08
N THR A 269 -40.03 -14.02 5.77
CA THR A 269 -38.89 -14.87 6.13
C THR A 269 -38.21 -15.46 4.88
N ILE A 270 -39.01 -15.94 3.92
CA ILE A 270 -38.53 -16.50 2.64
C ILE A 270 -37.84 -15.41 1.80
N VAL A 271 -38.43 -14.21 1.74
CA VAL A 271 -37.87 -13.07 0.98
C VAL A 271 -36.56 -12.58 1.63
N GLY A 272 -36.50 -12.55 2.96
CA GLY A 272 -35.29 -12.19 3.72
C GLY A 272 -34.12 -13.14 3.45
N GLN A 273 -34.37 -14.45 3.47
CA GLN A 273 -33.36 -15.46 3.15
C GLN A 273 -32.82 -15.31 1.72
N LYS A 274 -33.69 -15.14 0.72
CA LYS A 274 -33.28 -14.92 -0.68
C LYS A 274 -32.46 -13.64 -0.86
N LEU A 275 -32.80 -12.56 -0.16
CA LEU A 275 -32.03 -11.31 -0.20
C LEU A 275 -30.65 -11.44 0.46
N SER A 276 -30.56 -12.15 1.58
CA SER A 276 -29.28 -12.43 2.26
C SER A 276 -28.36 -13.26 1.37
N GLN A 277 -28.88 -14.35 0.78
CA GLN A 277 -28.13 -15.20 -0.15
C GLN A 277 -27.65 -14.42 -1.39
N TYR A 278 -28.48 -13.51 -1.92
CA TYR A 278 -28.08 -12.63 -3.01
C TYR A 278 -26.93 -11.69 -2.62
N ALA A 279 -27.01 -11.07 -1.44
CA ALA A 279 -25.96 -10.17 -0.94
C ALA A 279 -24.63 -10.91 -0.74
N GLU A 280 -24.69 -12.11 -0.17
CA GLU A 280 -23.53 -12.98 0.02
C GLU A 280 -22.92 -13.42 -1.32
N SER A 281 -23.76 -13.86 -2.27
CA SER A 281 -23.33 -14.21 -3.64
C SER A 281 -22.65 -13.03 -4.36
N LYS A 282 -23.15 -11.80 -4.16
CA LYS A 282 -22.53 -10.59 -4.71
C LYS A 282 -21.17 -10.30 -4.08
N LYS A 283 -21.02 -10.53 -2.77
CA LYS A 283 -19.75 -10.39 -2.05
C LYS A 283 -18.72 -11.41 -2.54
N VAL A 284 -19.14 -12.66 -2.77
CA VAL A 284 -18.29 -13.72 -3.36
C VAL A 284 -17.77 -13.31 -4.74
N LEU A 285 -18.63 -12.75 -5.61
CA LEU A 285 -18.21 -12.26 -6.93
C LEU A 285 -17.18 -11.12 -6.85
N LEU A 286 -17.38 -10.15 -5.96
CA LEU A 286 -16.43 -9.03 -5.76
C LEU A 286 -15.07 -9.53 -5.27
N ASN A 287 -15.07 -10.42 -4.29
CA ASN A 287 -13.85 -11.04 -3.78
C ASN A 287 -13.12 -11.84 -4.86
N ASN A 288 -13.86 -12.54 -5.74
CA ASN A 288 -13.28 -13.28 -6.85
C ASN A 288 -12.58 -12.37 -7.87
N VAL A 289 -13.12 -11.18 -8.17
CA VAL A 289 -12.46 -10.23 -9.08
C VAL A 289 -11.09 -9.82 -8.53
N LYS A 290 -11.01 -9.54 -7.22
CA LYS A 290 -9.75 -9.20 -6.54
C LYS A 290 -8.77 -10.39 -6.59
N LEU A 291 -9.24 -11.59 -6.27
CA LEU A 291 -8.41 -12.79 -6.27
C LEU A 291 -7.91 -13.15 -7.69
N LYS A 292 -8.71 -12.92 -8.74
CA LYS A 292 -8.33 -13.11 -10.14
C LYS A 292 -7.14 -12.23 -10.52
N TRP A 293 -7.18 -10.98 -10.08
CA TRP A 293 -6.11 -10.02 -10.34
C TRP A 293 -4.82 -10.41 -9.61
N GLU A 294 -4.91 -10.80 -8.33
CA GLU A 294 -3.78 -11.31 -7.54
C GLU A 294 -3.17 -12.57 -8.17
N PHE A 295 -4.00 -13.52 -8.62
CA PHE A 295 -3.55 -14.72 -9.31
C PHE A 295 -2.80 -14.39 -10.62
N LYS A 296 -3.37 -13.52 -11.47
CA LYS A 296 -2.73 -13.12 -12.75
C LYS A 296 -1.37 -12.45 -12.51
N LYS A 297 -1.29 -11.55 -11.52
CA LYS A 297 -0.04 -10.87 -11.14
C LYS A 297 1.01 -11.87 -10.65
N THR A 298 0.61 -12.79 -9.78
CA THR A 298 1.51 -13.80 -9.22
C THR A 298 2.01 -14.78 -10.29
N LYS A 299 1.14 -15.18 -11.23
CA LYS A 299 1.51 -16.05 -12.36
C LYS A 299 2.58 -15.43 -13.25
N VAL A 300 2.43 -14.15 -13.60
CA VAL A 300 3.42 -13.41 -14.40
C VAL A 300 4.76 -13.31 -13.66
N TYR A 301 4.70 -13.02 -12.35
CA TYR A 301 5.90 -12.95 -11.52
C TYR A 301 6.62 -14.30 -11.41
N TYR A 302 5.87 -15.39 -11.22
CA TYR A 302 6.40 -16.76 -11.21
C TYR A 302 7.17 -17.08 -12.49
N HIS A 303 6.56 -16.89 -13.67
CA HIS A 303 7.23 -17.17 -14.95
C HIS A 303 8.48 -16.30 -15.19
N LYS A 304 8.49 -15.06 -14.70
CA LYS A 304 9.66 -14.20 -14.78
C LYS A 304 10.83 -14.76 -13.96
N VAL A 305 10.56 -15.22 -12.73
CA VAL A 305 11.58 -15.80 -11.84
C VAL A 305 12.05 -17.16 -12.38
N GLU A 306 11.14 -17.98 -12.88
CA GLU A 306 11.44 -19.26 -13.54
C GLU A 306 12.36 -19.07 -14.75
N HIS A 307 12.06 -18.10 -15.62
CA HIS A 307 12.89 -17.78 -16.77
C HIS A 307 14.28 -17.27 -16.36
N GLN A 308 14.39 -16.48 -15.28
CA GLN A 308 15.67 -16.03 -14.75
C GLN A 308 16.52 -17.19 -14.22
N PHE A 309 15.89 -18.11 -13.48
CA PHE A 309 16.54 -19.31 -12.99
C PHE A 309 17.06 -20.19 -14.14
N GLN A 310 16.23 -20.45 -15.15
CA GLN A 310 16.64 -21.21 -16.34
C GLN A 310 17.83 -20.56 -17.04
N LYS A 311 17.79 -19.23 -17.26
CA LYS A 311 18.90 -18.51 -17.89
C LYS A 311 20.21 -18.61 -17.10
N ALA A 312 20.14 -18.57 -15.77
CA ALA A 312 21.31 -18.74 -14.91
C ALA A 312 21.86 -20.17 -15.00
N ASN A 313 20.98 -21.18 -15.00
CA ASN A 313 21.36 -22.58 -15.12
C ASN A 313 22.00 -22.89 -16.49
N ASP A 314 21.41 -22.39 -17.59
CA ASP A 314 21.95 -22.52 -18.94
C ASP A 314 23.37 -21.91 -19.05
N LYS A 315 23.61 -20.78 -18.37
CA LYS A 315 24.94 -20.15 -18.32
C LYS A 315 25.93 -21.01 -17.54
N LEU A 316 25.51 -21.60 -16.44
CA LEU A 316 26.35 -22.47 -15.61
C LEU A 316 26.79 -23.71 -16.39
N GLU A 317 25.85 -24.36 -17.09
CA GLU A 317 26.14 -25.54 -17.91
C GLU A 317 27.10 -25.21 -19.06
N TRP A 318 26.89 -24.07 -19.74
CA TRP A 318 27.79 -23.59 -20.78
C TRP A 318 29.22 -23.35 -20.26
N LEU A 319 29.36 -22.78 -19.06
CA LEU A 319 30.67 -22.58 -18.41
C LEU A 319 31.34 -23.92 -18.09
N ALA A 320 30.61 -24.88 -17.53
CA ALA A 320 31.14 -26.22 -17.23
C ALA A 320 31.69 -26.92 -18.49
N GLN A 321 30.93 -26.89 -19.58
CA GLN A 321 31.35 -27.49 -20.85
C GLN A 321 32.59 -26.80 -21.43
N LYS A 322 32.65 -25.46 -21.35
CA LYS A 322 33.80 -24.68 -21.82
C LYS A 322 35.07 -24.98 -21.02
N ILE A 323 34.98 -25.08 -19.70
CA ILE A 323 36.11 -25.42 -18.83
C ILE A 323 36.62 -26.83 -19.15
N ASN A 324 35.73 -27.80 -19.28
CA ASN A 324 36.07 -29.19 -19.66
C ASN A 324 36.86 -29.25 -20.98
N LEU A 325 36.41 -28.54 -22.02
CA LEU A 325 37.09 -28.50 -23.31
C LEU A 325 38.51 -27.92 -23.21
N LEU A 326 38.71 -26.86 -22.43
CA LEU A 326 40.02 -26.22 -22.25
C LEU A 326 40.97 -27.05 -21.37
N ALA A 327 40.46 -27.65 -20.30
CA ALA A 327 41.21 -28.52 -19.41
C ALA A 327 41.77 -29.75 -20.15
N ASN A 328 40.93 -30.38 -20.99
CA ASN A 328 41.33 -31.51 -21.84
C ASN A 328 42.46 -31.15 -22.82
N VAL A 329 42.46 -29.94 -23.38
CA VAL A 329 43.53 -29.47 -24.28
C VAL A 329 44.84 -29.19 -23.52
N ALA A 330 44.75 -28.74 -22.27
CA ALA A 330 45.90 -28.51 -21.42
C ALA A 330 46.52 -29.81 -20.86
N GLY A 331 45.80 -30.94 -20.95
CA GLY A 331 46.22 -32.23 -20.41
C GLY A 331 46.04 -32.33 -18.89
N GLN A 332 45.06 -31.63 -18.32
CA GLN A 332 44.71 -31.68 -16.90
C GLN A 332 43.23 -32.03 -16.71
N ASN A 333 42.90 -32.71 -15.61
CA ASN A 333 41.53 -32.95 -15.19
C ASN A 333 40.99 -31.72 -14.44
N LEU A 334 39.68 -31.49 -14.52
CA LEU A 334 39.01 -30.32 -13.95
C LEU A 334 39.21 -30.17 -12.43
N GLU A 335 39.41 -31.31 -11.74
CA GLU A 335 39.70 -31.40 -10.31
C GLU A 335 41.15 -31.03 -9.95
N SER A 336 42.12 -31.19 -10.87
CA SER A 336 43.54 -30.89 -10.61
C SER A 336 43.94 -29.45 -10.92
N ILE A 337 43.03 -28.67 -11.53
CA ILE A 337 43.17 -27.22 -11.68
C ILE A 337 42.94 -26.59 -10.29
N ASN A 338 43.96 -26.60 -9.46
CA ASN A 338 43.99 -25.81 -8.23
C ASN A 338 43.91 -24.34 -8.65
N SER A 339 42.87 -23.64 -8.18
CA SER A 339 42.75 -22.20 -8.36
C SER A 339 43.92 -21.53 -7.63
N LYS A 340 45.05 -21.36 -8.32
CA LYS A 340 46.02 -20.33 -7.97
C LYS A 340 45.38 -19.00 -8.34
N GLU A 341 44.43 -18.62 -7.49
CA GLU A 341 43.68 -17.39 -7.49
C GLU A 341 44.65 -16.24 -7.76
N SER A 342 44.60 -15.68 -8.96
CA SER A 342 45.55 -14.65 -9.37
C SER A 342 45.49 -13.49 -8.36
N ASN A 343 46.63 -13.07 -7.84
CA ASN A 343 46.70 -12.00 -6.81
C ASN A 343 45.98 -10.71 -7.25
N PHE A 344 45.85 -10.49 -8.56
CA PHE A 344 45.11 -9.38 -9.15
C PHE A 344 43.59 -9.48 -8.92
N LEU A 345 42.98 -10.66 -9.15
CA LEU A 345 41.56 -10.89 -8.89
C LEU A 345 41.26 -10.88 -7.37
N ARG A 346 42.20 -11.36 -6.55
CA ARG A 346 42.15 -11.17 -5.08
C ARG A 346 42.13 -9.70 -4.69
N GLY A 347 42.90 -8.86 -5.37
CA GLY A 347 42.93 -7.40 -5.17
C GLY A 347 41.62 -6.73 -5.55
N PHE A 348 41.09 -7.02 -6.74
CA PHE A 348 39.83 -6.45 -7.23
C PHE A 348 38.64 -6.88 -6.35
N ASN A 349 38.54 -8.17 -6.01
CA ASN A 349 37.48 -8.70 -5.14
C ASN A 349 37.62 -8.20 -3.68
N ARG A 350 38.81 -7.76 -3.24
CA ARG A 350 38.98 -7.10 -1.93
C ARG A 350 38.51 -5.65 -1.98
N ILE A 351 38.85 -4.91 -3.04
CA ILE A 351 38.41 -3.52 -3.22
C ILE A 351 36.89 -3.49 -3.33
N GLU A 352 36.28 -4.36 -4.15
CA GLU A 352 34.82 -4.45 -4.27
C GLU A 352 34.16 -4.78 -2.92
N ARG A 353 34.68 -5.76 -2.17
CA ARG A 353 34.19 -6.07 -0.83
C ARG A 353 34.39 -4.94 0.18
N ILE A 354 35.37 -4.06 0.00
CA ILE A 354 35.59 -2.88 0.84
C ILE A 354 34.61 -1.76 0.44
N LEU A 355 34.45 -1.50 -0.86
CA LEU A 355 33.50 -0.53 -1.42
C LEU A 355 32.05 -0.82 -1.00
N LEU A 356 31.71 -2.10 -0.83
CA LEU A 356 30.37 -2.56 -0.43
C LEU A 356 30.08 -2.45 1.08
N LYS A 357 31.06 -2.08 1.92
CA LYS A 357 30.83 -1.92 3.37
C LYS A 357 30.26 -0.55 3.70
N ASP A 358 29.29 -0.51 4.62
CA ASP A 358 28.63 0.74 5.04
C ASP A 358 29.62 1.78 5.60
N TRP A 359 30.67 1.39 6.32
CA TRP A 359 31.65 2.36 6.83
C TRP A 359 32.44 3.05 5.68
N PHE A 360 32.66 2.35 4.57
CA PHE A 360 33.47 2.87 3.47
C PHE A 360 32.75 4.03 2.77
N PHE A 361 31.42 4.04 2.80
CA PHE A 361 30.61 5.16 2.34
C PHE A 361 30.94 6.48 3.07
N ILE A 362 31.24 6.43 4.37
CA ILE A 362 31.65 7.61 5.15
C ILE A 362 32.97 8.17 4.61
N ILE A 363 33.93 7.28 4.34
CA ILE A 363 35.26 7.66 3.84
C ILE A 363 35.15 8.30 2.45
N ILE A 364 34.35 7.72 1.54
CA ILE A 364 34.10 8.31 0.21
C ILE A 364 33.46 9.69 0.36
N THR A 365 32.43 9.82 1.19
CA THR A 365 31.69 11.08 1.38
C THR A 365 32.60 12.18 1.96
N MET A 366 33.48 11.81 2.90
CA MET A 366 34.52 12.67 3.45
C MET A 366 35.49 13.16 2.37
N MET A 367 36.02 12.26 1.54
CA MET A 367 36.96 12.61 0.47
C MET A 367 36.31 13.48 -0.62
N LEU A 368 35.08 13.17 -1.02
CA LEU A 368 34.33 13.95 -2.00
C LEU A 368 34.08 15.37 -1.49
N SER A 369 33.59 15.50 -0.25
CA SER A 369 33.30 16.82 0.34
C SER A 369 34.56 17.65 0.52
N ALA A 370 35.67 17.03 0.92
CA ALA A 370 36.99 17.68 0.98
C ALA A 370 37.45 18.21 -0.38
N GLY A 371 37.33 17.40 -1.43
CA GLY A 371 37.70 17.79 -2.79
C GLY A 371 36.84 18.94 -3.34
N VAL A 372 35.54 18.90 -3.08
CA VAL A 372 34.61 19.95 -3.55
C VAL A 372 34.87 21.28 -2.83
N VAL A 373 35.02 21.29 -1.51
CA VAL A 373 35.30 22.54 -0.77
C VAL A 373 36.67 23.12 -1.14
N LEU A 374 37.68 22.26 -1.35
CA LEU A 374 38.98 22.70 -1.87
C LEU A 374 38.86 23.31 -3.28
N SER A 375 37.99 22.76 -4.12
CA SER A 375 37.75 23.30 -5.46
C SER A 375 37.07 24.67 -5.41
N THR A 376 36.13 24.87 -4.49
CA THR A 376 35.54 26.20 -4.23
C THR A 376 36.55 27.19 -3.65
N TYR A 377 37.48 26.74 -2.79
CA TYR A 377 38.60 27.56 -2.35
C TYR A 377 39.43 28.07 -3.56
N LEU A 378 39.74 27.19 -4.51
CA LEU A 378 40.44 27.58 -5.74
C LEU A 378 39.62 28.58 -6.56
N PHE A 379 38.30 28.42 -6.58
CA PHE A 379 37.42 29.35 -7.29
C PHE A 379 37.41 30.73 -6.64
N VAL A 380 37.34 30.81 -5.32
CA VAL A 380 37.38 32.06 -4.56
C VAL A 380 38.71 32.79 -4.72
N GLN A 381 39.83 32.08 -4.73
CA GLN A 381 41.18 32.67 -4.77
C GLN A 381 41.70 32.95 -6.17
N LYS A 382 41.46 32.02 -7.09
CA LYS A 382 42.09 31.98 -8.41
C LYS A 382 41.08 32.05 -9.56
N GLY A 383 39.78 32.10 -9.27
CA GLY A 383 38.73 32.12 -10.29
C GLY A 383 38.57 30.81 -11.06
N ILE A 384 39.22 29.72 -10.63
CA ILE A 384 39.22 28.40 -11.30
C ILE A 384 38.80 27.29 -10.33
N GLY A 385 38.12 26.24 -10.82
CA GLY A 385 37.76 25.09 -9.97
C GLY A 385 36.32 25.07 -9.46
N ALA A 386 35.39 25.79 -10.11
CA ALA A 386 33.97 25.61 -9.83
C ALA A 386 33.47 24.27 -10.38
N LEU A 387 33.07 23.34 -9.50
CA LEU A 387 32.56 22.00 -9.87
C LEU A 387 31.03 21.94 -9.95
N ASN A 388 30.37 23.08 -9.82
CA ASN A 388 28.92 23.24 -9.64
C ASN A 388 28.20 23.67 -10.91
N GLU A 389 26.87 23.66 -10.90
CA GLU A 389 26.08 24.24 -11.97
C GLU A 389 26.33 25.75 -12.10
N ILE A 390 26.36 26.23 -13.36
CA ILE A 390 26.74 27.60 -13.73
C ILE A 390 25.95 28.66 -12.96
N PHE A 391 24.66 28.42 -12.70
CA PHE A 391 23.81 29.37 -11.98
C PHE A 391 24.15 29.47 -10.48
N VAL A 392 24.59 28.38 -9.84
CA VAL A 392 25.00 28.39 -8.42
C VAL A 392 26.34 29.12 -8.29
N VAL A 393 27.25 28.89 -9.24
CA VAL A 393 28.53 29.60 -9.33
C VAL A 393 28.32 31.10 -9.55
N ALA A 394 27.33 31.49 -10.37
CA ALA A 394 26.99 32.88 -10.59
C ALA A 394 26.48 33.57 -9.31
N MET A 395 25.68 32.87 -8.48
CA MET A 395 25.25 33.39 -7.18
C MET A 395 26.43 33.62 -6.23
N LEU A 396 27.36 32.66 -6.15
CA LEU A 396 28.56 32.81 -5.31
C LEU A 396 29.46 33.94 -5.83
N LYS A 397 29.65 34.03 -7.15
CA LYS A 397 30.43 35.11 -7.79
C LYS A 397 29.81 36.48 -7.52
N ASN A 398 28.48 36.58 -7.56
CA ASN A 398 27.78 37.80 -7.21
C ASN A 398 28.04 38.19 -5.74
N GLY A 399 27.98 37.22 -4.82
CA GLY A 399 28.34 37.45 -3.41
C GLY A 399 29.79 37.86 -3.18
N LEU A 400 30.74 37.33 -3.96
CA LEU A 400 32.14 37.78 -3.92
C LEU A 400 32.33 39.23 -4.38
N VAL A 401 31.49 39.71 -5.30
CA VAL A 401 31.55 41.10 -5.81
C VAL A 401 30.77 42.07 -4.94
N THR A 402 29.60 41.67 -4.43
CA THR A 402 28.67 42.54 -3.70
C THR A 402 28.79 42.44 -2.19
N GLY A 403 29.44 41.39 -1.68
CA GLY A 403 29.46 41.05 -0.26
C GLY A 403 28.18 40.34 0.23
N ASP A 404 27.15 40.18 -0.60
CA ASP A 404 25.90 39.52 -0.24
C ASP A 404 25.88 38.05 -0.68
N TYR A 405 26.12 37.16 0.28
CA TYR A 405 26.12 35.71 0.08
C TYR A 405 24.76 35.05 0.34
N THR A 406 23.72 35.83 0.67
CA THR A 406 22.42 35.31 1.12
C THR A 406 21.77 34.42 0.06
N ALA A 407 21.87 34.79 -1.22
CA ALA A 407 21.31 34.00 -2.32
C ALA A 407 22.03 32.64 -2.47
N ALA A 408 23.37 32.64 -2.45
CA ALA A 408 24.17 31.41 -2.56
C ALA A 408 23.97 30.49 -1.35
N MET A 409 23.91 31.07 -0.16
CA MET A 409 23.67 30.37 1.10
C MET A 409 22.26 29.76 1.16
N GLY A 410 21.23 30.56 0.88
CA GLY A 410 19.83 30.11 0.94
C GLY A 410 19.53 29.01 -0.08
N PHE A 411 20.05 29.14 -1.30
CA PHE A 411 19.87 28.12 -2.34
C PHE A 411 20.53 26.79 -1.96
N ALA A 412 21.78 26.84 -1.50
CA ALA A 412 22.55 25.64 -1.16
C ALA A 412 22.06 24.94 0.12
N VAL A 413 21.63 25.70 1.14
CA VAL A 413 21.01 25.15 2.36
C VAL A 413 19.66 24.50 2.03
N GLY A 414 18.83 25.16 1.22
CA GLY A 414 17.56 24.59 0.76
C GLY A 414 17.75 23.28 -0.03
N PHE A 415 18.80 23.23 -0.87
CA PHE A 415 19.15 22.03 -1.63
C PHE A 415 19.61 20.88 -0.71
N LEU A 416 20.47 21.15 0.27
CA LEU A 416 20.96 20.15 1.22
C LEU A 416 19.84 19.62 2.15
N ILE A 417 18.97 20.50 2.65
CA ILE A 417 17.83 20.12 3.50
C ILE A 417 16.80 19.30 2.72
N ALA A 418 16.46 19.71 1.49
CA ALA A 418 15.50 18.97 0.65
C ALA A 418 15.93 17.51 0.45
N ARG A 419 17.23 17.26 0.26
CA ARG A 419 17.77 15.90 0.02
C ARG A 419 17.93 15.09 1.30
N ILE A 420 18.21 15.73 2.44
CA ILE A 420 18.15 15.07 3.75
C ILE A 420 16.72 14.61 4.06
N LEU A 421 15.71 15.44 3.77
CA LEU A 421 14.29 15.14 4.01
C LEU A 421 13.73 14.08 3.05
N GLU A 422 14.24 13.99 1.83
CA GLU A 422 13.92 12.95 0.85
C GLU A 422 14.40 11.55 1.29
N GLY A 423 15.47 11.51 2.11
CA GLY A 423 15.99 10.32 2.76
C GLY A 423 16.56 9.25 1.80
N PRO A 424 16.96 8.07 2.30
CA PRO A 424 17.67 7.01 1.54
C PRO A 424 16.91 6.37 0.36
N LEU A 425 15.70 6.82 0.02
CA LEU A 425 14.89 6.24 -1.04
C LEU A 425 15.21 6.78 -2.43
N VAL A 426 15.84 7.96 -2.50
CA VAL A 426 16.24 8.55 -3.77
C VAL A 426 17.75 8.68 -3.79
N GLY A 427 18.38 7.53 -4.02
CA GLY A 427 19.66 7.42 -4.71
C GLY A 427 20.88 8.01 -4.01
N ILE A 428 21.87 7.13 -3.81
CA ILE A 428 23.30 7.46 -3.72
C ILE A 428 23.74 8.44 -4.84
N LEU A 429 22.98 8.53 -5.94
CA LEU A 429 23.17 9.44 -7.07
C LEU A 429 22.89 10.93 -6.74
N ASP A 430 21.92 11.27 -5.87
CA ASP A 430 21.58 12.67 -5.54
C ASP A 430 22.41 13.25 -4.36
N VAL A 431 23.22 12.37 -3.73
CA VAL A 431 24.29 12.76 -2.79
C VAL A 431 25.36 13.58 -3.52
N GLY A 432 25.66 13.27 -4.78
CA GLY A 432 26.65 13.99 -5.58
C GLY A 432 26.28 15.47 -5.78
N GLY A 433 25.05 15.74 -6.22
CA GLY A 433 24.55 17.12 -6.40
C GLY A 433 24.47 17.89 -5.07
N SER A 434 24.10 17.22 -3.98
CA SER A 434 24.00 17.85 -2.65
C SER A 434 25.37 18.19 -2.06
N ILE A 435 26.37 17.34 -2.29
CA ILE A 435 27.76 17.62 -1.91
C ILE A 435 28.31 18.75 -2.78
N LEU A 436 28.08 18.72 -4.09
CA LEU A 436 28.52 19.78 -5.00
C LEU A 436 27.90 21.12 -4.56
N THR A 437 26.57 21.23 -4.51
CA THR A 437 25.89 22.50 -4.32
C THR A 437 25.74 22.91 -2.86
N GLY A 438 25.32 21.99 -1.98
CA GLY A 438 25.18 22.25 -0.55
C GLY A 438 26.51 22.45 0.16
N VAL A 439 27.41 21.46 0.07
CA VAL A 439 28.71 21.50 0.73
C VAL A 439 29.71 22.34 -0.06
N GLY A 440 29.70 22.28 -1.38
CA GLY A 440 30.66 23.01 -2.20
C GLY A 440 30.43 24.49 -2.31
N ILE A 441 29.19 24.99 -2.32
CA ILE A 441 28.95 26.45 -2.40
C ILE A 441 28.30 26.98 -1.13
N GLY A 442 27.31 26.29 -0.57
CA GLY A 442 26.59 26.76 0.61
C GLY A 442 27.47 26.94 1.84
N VAL A 443 28.24 25.90 2.18
CA VAL A 443 29.14 25.97 3.33
C VAL A 443 30.20 27.07 3.14
N PRO A 444 30.94 27.13 2.02
CA PRO A 444 31.84 28.26 1.76
C PRO A 444 31.16 29.63 1.82
N ALA A 445 29.94 29.78 1.29
CA ALA A 445 29.20 31.03 1.35
C ALA A 445 28.87 31.46 2.80
N VAL A 446 28.53 30.51 3.70
CA VAL A 446 28.34 30.79 5.14
C VAL A 446 29.61 31.28 5.79
N PHE A 447 30.74 30.63 5.48
CA PHE A 447 32.04 30.99 6.05
C PHE A 447 32.53 32.33 5.50
N LEU A 448 32.28 32.64 4.22
CA LEU A 448 32.61 33.92 3.61
C LEU A 448 31.71 35.08 4.07
N ALA A 449 30.42 34.82 4.32
CA ALA A 449 29.51 35.80 4.92
C ALA A 449 29.88 36.14 6.36
N SER A 450 30.52 35.20 7.06
CA SER A 450 30.94 35.36 8.45
C SER A 450 32.31 36.06 8.50
N ASN A 451 32.32 37.36 8.80
CA ASN A 451 33.53 38.19 8.83
C ASN A 451 34.69 37.63 9.71
N LYS A 452 34.38 36.77 10.69
CA LYS A 452 35.36 36.09 11.57
C LYS A 452 35.82 34.72 11.07
N LEU A 453 35.10 34.08 10.15
CA LEU A 453 35.36 32.70 9.69
C LEU A 453 35.79 32.63 8.22
N ALA A 454 35.78 33.75 7.50
CA ALA A 454 36.22 33.83 6.11
C ALA A 454 37.67 33.34 5.89
N PHE A 455 38.54 33.46 6.91
CA PHE A 455 39.93 32.97 6.85
C PHE A 455 40.05 31.47 6.54
N VAL A 456 39.02 30.66 6.86
CA VAL A 456 38.97 29.23 6.53
C VAL A 456 38.96 29.00 5.02
N MET A 457 38.34 29.91 4.26
CA MET A 457 38.30 29.90 2.80
C MET A 457 39.48 30.64 2.16
N HIS A 458 40.46 31.07 2.96
CA HIS A 458 41.73 31.65 2.47
C HIS A 458 42.93 30.73 2.66
N ASN A 459 42.77 29.59 3.35
CA ASN A 459 43.81 28.58 3.53
C ASN A 459 43.37 27.23 2.93
N PRO A 460 44.16 26.63 2.01
CA PRO A 460 43.78 25.39 1.34
C PRO A 460 43.65 24.20 2.30
N PHE A 461 44.47 24.15 3.37
CA PHE A 461 44.42 23.06 4.35
C PHE A 461 43.17 23.15 5.22
N LEU A 462 42.76 24.37 5.60
CA LEU A 462 41.56 24.59 6.39
C LEU A 462 40.28 24.34 5.57
N ALA A 463 40.26 24.75 4.29
CA ALA A 463 39.17 24.43 3.37
C ALA A 463 39.02 22.91 3.17
N LEU A 464 40.14 22.19 3.00
CA LEU A 464 40.13 20.74 2.86
C LEU A 464 39.65 20.03 4.14
N LEU A 465 40.13 20.48 5.31
CA LEU A 465 39.69 19.97 6.61
C LEU A 465 38.19 20.22 6.83
N LEU A 466 37.70 21.42 6.50
CA LEU A 466 36.29 21.80 6.60
C LEU A 466 35.42 20.85 5.77
N GLY A 467 35.78 20.62 4.52
CA GLY A 467 35.07 19.68 3.65
C GLY A 467 35.12 18.24 4.17
N ALA A 468 36.26 17.78 4.70
CA ALA A 468 36.39 16.45 5.28
C ALA A 468 35.48 16.25 6.51
N VAL A 469 35.49 17.19 7.46
CA VAL A 469 34.68 17.11 8.68
C VAL A 469 33.19 17.12 8.34
N ILE A 470 32.75 18.01 7.45
CA ILE A 470 31.35 18.09 7.05
C ILE A 470 30.92 16.83 6.28
N GLY A 471 31.76 16.34 5.37
CA GLY A 471 31.49 15.10 4.64
C GLY A 471 31.40 13.87 5.55
N MET A 472 32.23 13.80 6.59
CA MET A 472 32.16 12.74 7.60
C MET A 472 30.82 12.81 8.37
N ILE A 473 30.43 13.99 8.83
CA ILE A 473 29.15 14.20 9.56
C ILE A 473 27.97 13.79 8.68
N ILE A 474 27.92 14.23 7.42
CA ILE A 474 26.87 13.89 6.47
C ILE A 474 26.84 12.36 6.23
N GLY A 475 27.99 11.73 6.04
CA GLY A 475 28.11 10.29 5.85
C GLY A 475 27.56 9.49 7.04
N VAL A 476 27.87 9.92 8.27
CA VAL A 476 27.34 9.31 9.50
C VAL A 476 25.83 9.47 9.61
N VAL A 477 25.31 10.67 9.38
CA VAL A 477 23.86 10.96 9.43
C VAL A 477 23.08 10.11 8.42
N ILE A 478 23.57 9.98 7.19
CA ILE A 478 22.92 9.17 6.15
C ILE A 478 22.87 7.69 6.54
N ILE A 479 23.95 7.13 7.09
CA ILE A 479 23.99 5.74 7.54
C ILE A 479 23.04 5.52 8.72
N LEU A 480 23.00 6.46 9.66
CA LEU A 480 22.09 6.41 10.80
C LEU A 480 20.63 6.38 10.33
N ILE A 481 20.26 7.27 9.40
CA ILE A 481 18.92 7.28 8.80
C ILE A 481 18.63 5.97 8.05
N ARG A 482 19.62 5.39 7.35
CA ARG A 482 19.46 4.11 6.63
C ARG A 482 19.16 2.95 7.59
N ILE A 483 19.84 2.90 8.75
CA ILE A 483 19.65 1.85 9.76
C ILE A 483 18.27 1.97 10.43
N LEU A 484 17.75 3.18 10.58
CA LEU A 484 16.51 3.46 11.30
C LEU A 484 15.21 3.31 10.48
N LYS A 485 15.26 2.94 9.19
CA LYS A 485 14.03 2.87 8.34
C LYS A 485 13.30 1.52 8.35
N PRO A 486 11.96 1.50 8.49
CA PRO A 486 11.12 0.32 8.27
C PRO A 486 10.94 -0.02 6.77
N LYS A 487 10.79 -1.31 6.45
CA LYS A 487 10.88 -1.91 5.09
C LYS A 487 9.78 -1.52 4.08
N GLU A 488 8.87 -0.59 4.40
CA GLU A 488 7.63 -0.37 3.63
C GLU A 488 7.51 0.98 2.88
N ALA A 489 8.44 1.93 3.05
CA ALA A 489 8.29 3.25 2.44
C ALA A 489 8.79 3.36 0.98
N LYS A 490 8.55 2.38 0.10
CA LYS A 490 8.93 2.48 -1.32
C LYS A 490 7.90 3.30 -2.12
N GLY A 491 8.28 4.52 -2.53
CA GLY A 491 7.59 5.25 -3.62
C GLY A 491 7.29 6.74 -3.39
N LEU A 492 7.21 7.21 -2.14
CA LEU A 492 6.80 8.60 -1.86
C LEU A 492 7.83 9.66 -2.31
N GLY A 493 9.13 9.39 -2.15
CA GLY A 493 10.18 10.36 -2.50
C GLY A 493 10.36 10.57 -4.01
N THR A 494 10.33 9.50 -4.80
CA THR A 494 10.53 9.56 -6.26
C THR A 494 9.43 10.37 -6.96
N ASP A 495 8.18 10.25 -6.51
CA ASP A 495 7.05 10.97 -7.10
C ASP A 495 7.09 12.47 -6.74
N ILE A 496 7.55 12.81 -5.52
CA ILE A 496 7.78 14.20 -5.09
C ILE A 496 8.96 14.82 -5.85
N MET A 497 10.06 14.08 -6.08
CA MET A 497 11.24 14.58 -6.80
C MET A 497 10.98 14.80 -8.28
N ILE A 498 10.30 13.86 -8.95
CA ILE A 498 9.90 14.03 -10.35
C ILE A 498 8.88 15.18 -10.47
N GLY A 499 8.01 15.35 -9.47
CA GLY A 499 7.07 16.46 -9.37
C GLY A 499 7.74 17.83 -9.18
N ALA A 500 8.65 17.95 -8.21
CA ALA A 500 9.37 19.18 -7.88
C ALA A 500 10.38 19.59 -8.95
N GLY A 501 11.07 18.63 -9.57
CA GLY A 501 11.96 18.87 -10.73
C GLY A 501 11.19 19.39 -11.95
N ASN A 502 10.01 18.83 -12.23
CA ASN A 502 9.13 19.34 -13.29
C ASN A 502 8.54 20.70 -12.96
N ALA A 503 8.19 20.98 -11.70
CA ALA A 503 7.73 22.29 -11.26
C ALA A 503 8.83 23.35 -11.38
N THR A 504 10.04 23.06 -10.88
CA THR A 504 11.21 23.94 -10.97
C THR A 504 11.62 24.18 -12.42
N GLY A 505 11.57 23.14 -13.26
CA GLY A 505 11.82 23.28 -14.70
C GLY A 505 10.82 24.20 -15.42
N LYS A 506 9.58 24.31 -14.94
CA LYS A 506 8.63 25.30 -15.46
C LYS A 506 8.98 26.72 -15.08
N PHE A 507 9.61 26.93 -13.92
CA PHE A 507 10.10 28.25 -13.49
C PHE A 507 11.43 28.65 -14.16
N LEU A 508 12.34 27.70 -14.36
CA LEU A 508 13.64 27.96 -14.98
C LEU A 508 13.58 28.08 -16.50
N GLY A 509 12.62 27.44 -17.16
CA GLY A 509 12.58 27.44 -18.62
C GLY A 509 12.34 28.82 -19.26
N PRO A 510 11.47 29.70 -18.71
CA PRO A 510 11.40 31.10 -19.15
C PRO A 510 12.74 31.83 -19.07
N LEU A 511 13.51 31.64 -17.99
CA LEU A 511 14.85 32.24 -17.84
C LEU A 511 15.83 31.75 -18.91
N VAL A 512 15.77 30.46 -19.28
CA VAL A 512 16.59 29.90 -20.36
C VAL A 512 16.19 30.48 -21.72
N ILE A 513 14.89 30.67 -21.97
CA ILE A 513 14.40 31.31 -23.20
C ILE A 513 14.89 32.77 -23.28
N PHE A 514 14.78 33.53 -22.18
CA PHE A 514 15.29 34.91 -22.11
C PHE A 514 16.81 34.96 -22.31
N SER A 515 17.56 34.08 -21.65
CA SER A 515 19.02 34.02 -21.80
C SER A 515 19.45 33.67 -23.24
N ALA A 516 18.76 32.71 -23.87
CA ALA A 516 19.00 32.37 -25.28
C ALA A 516 18.67 33.53 -26.22
N ALA A 517 17.58 34.25 -25.96
CA ALA A 517 17.19 35.43 -26.75
C ALA A 517 18.18 36.60 -26.61
N THR A 518 18.76 36.79 -25.41
CA THR A 518 19.83 37.79 -25.21
C THR A 518 21.14 37.41 -25.88
N PHE A 519 21.41 36.10 -26.06
CA PHE A 519 22.62 35.62 -26.73
C PHE A 519 22.51 35.71 -28.26
N ASN A 520 21.40 35.20 -28.81
CA ASN A 520 21.11 35.29 -30.24
C ASN A 520 19.59 35.26 -30.46
N PRO A 521 19.00 36.19 -31.23
CA PRO A 521 17.56 36.19 -31.52
C PRO A 521 17.04 34.85 -32.06
N LEU A 522 17.81 34.19 -32.93
CA LEU A 522 17.45 32.90 -33.55
C LEU A 522 17.50 31.74 -32.54
N ALA A 523 18.46 31.76 -31.62
CA ALA A 523 18.53 30.82 -30.51
C ALA A 523 17.37 31.05 -29.52
N GLY A 524 16.97 32.29 -29.30
CA GLY A 524 15.79 32.65 -28.50
C GLY A 524 14.48 32.12 -29.09
N ILE A 525 14.28 32.30 -30.39
CA ILE A 525 13.14 31.72 -31.12
C ILE A 525 13.17 30.20 -31.02
N GLY A 526 14.35 29.59 -31.19
CA GLY A 526 14.50 28.15 -31.04
C GLY A 526 14.20 27.65 -29.65
N ALA A 527 14.66 28.35 -28.62
CA ALA A 527 14.34 28.04 -27.24
C ALA A 527 12.82 28.10 -26.99
N GLY A 528 12.15 29.12 -27.51
CA GLY A 528 10.69 29.27 -27.42
C GLY A 528 9.94 28.11 -28.08
N ILE A 529 10.29 27.77 -29.32
CA ILE A 529 9.65 26.68 -30.07
C ILE A 529 9.91 25.32 -29.39
N GLY A 530 11.16 25.05 -29.00
CA GLY A 530 11.52 23.79 -28.35
C GLY A 530 10.84 23.63 -26.99
N ALA A 531 10.74 24.70 -26.20
CA ALA A 531 9.97 24.73 -24.95
C ALA A 531 8.48 24.47 -25.20
N GLY A 532 7.89 25.09 -26.23
CA GLY A 532 6.50 24.91 -26.62
C GLY A 532 6.17 23.47 -27.03
N ILE A 533 7.03 22.83 -27.84
CA ILE A 533 6.87 21.42 -28.22
C ILE A 533 6.95 20.51 -27.00
N PHE A 534 7.91 20.74 -26.10
CA PHE A 534 8.07 19.90 -24.92
C PHE A 534 6.94 20.11 -23.91
N MET A 535 6.38 21.32 -23.82
CA MET A 535 5.12 21.55 -23.11
C MET A 535 3.98 20.72 -23.69
N TRP A 536 3.84 20.66 -25.02
CA TRP A 536 2.78 19.92 -25.68
C TRP A 536 2.89 18.39 -25.44
N ILE A 537 4.12 17.87 -25.39
CA ILE A 537 4.40 16.44 -25.15
C ILE A 537 4.46 16.11 -23.64
N LYS A 538 4.14 17.07 -22.75
CA LYS A 538 4.23 16.92 -21.29
C LYS A 538 5.61 16.46 -20.81
N LYS A 539 6.67 16.95 -21.46
CA LYS A 539 8.09 16.74 -21.11
C LYS A 539 8.67 17.99 -20.43
N PRO A 540 9.85 17.91 -19.78
CA PRO A 540 10.43 19.04 -19.05
C PRO A 540 10.73 20.26 -19.94
N LEU A 541 10.18 21.42 -19.58
CA LEU A 541 10.22 22.66 -20.38
C LEU A 541 11.64 23.16 -20.67
N VAL A 542 12.52 23.10 -19.67
CA VAL A 542 13.95 23.48 -19.81
C VAL A 542 14.67 22.63 -20.88
N GLY A 543 14.40 21.32 -20.91
CA GLY A 543 15.03 20.43 -21.87
C GLY A 543 14.65 20.75 -23.31
N GLY A 544 13.37 21.12 -23.53
CA GLY A 544 12.89 21.61 -24.82
C GLY A 544 13.52 22.93 -25.21
N ALA A 545 13.64 23.87 -24.26
CA ALA A 545 14.26 25.17 -24.51
C ALA A 545 15.74 25.03 -24.94
N ILE A 546 16.52 24.18 -24.26
CA ILE A 546 17.92 23.96 -24.61
C ILE A 546 18.05 23.29 -25.98
N LEU A 547 17.29 22.22 -26.23
CA LEU A 547 17.34 21.51 -27.52
C LEU A 547 16.93 22.41 -28.69
N GLY A 548 15.87 23.20 -28.53
CA GLY A 548 15.43 24.13 -29.56
C GLY A 548 16.43 25.26 -29.81
N ALA A 549 17.05 25.81 -28.75
CA ALA A 549 18.11 26.79 -28.86
C ALA A 549 19.33 26.25 -29.60
N MET A 550 19.72 24.99 -29.34
CA MET A 550 20.85 24.36 -30.02
C MET A 550 20.56 24.11 -31.50
N ILE A 551 19.38 23.61 -31.86
CA ILE A 551 19.03 23.29 -33.25
C ILE A 551 18.97 24.55 -34.10
N LEU A 552 18.30 25.61 -33.63
CA LEU A 552 18.12 26.83 -34.41
C LEU A 552 19.28 27.81 -34.26
N GLY A 553 20.01 27.76 -33.14
CA GLY A 553 21.26 28.51 -32.95
C GLY A 553 22.44 27.97 -33.76
N MET A 554 22.40 26.72 -34.23
CA MET A 554 23.40 26.15 -35.15
C MET A 554 23.21 26.61 -36.61
N ILE A 555 22.12 27.30 -36.95
CA ILE A 555 21.91 27.82 -38.30
C ILE A 555 22.69 29.14 -38.45
N PRO A 556 23.70 29.20 -39.33
CA PRO A 556 24.48 30.41 -39.55
C PRO A 556 23.66 31.39 -40.38
N ALA A 557 22.77 32.15 -39.73
CA ALA A 557 22.01 33.20 -40.40
C ALA A 557 22.15 34.59 -39.74
N PHE A 558 22.69 34.69 -38.52
CA PHE A 558 22.95 35.97 -37.85
C PHE A 558 24.09 35.82 -36.83
N SER A 559 25.32 35.66 -37.32
CA SER A 559 26.56 35.88 -36.57
C SER A 559 27.24 37.15 -37.06
#